data_AF-A0AAE0QCG6-F1
#
_entry.id   AF-A0AAE0QCG6-F1
#
_cell.length_a   1.000
_cell.length_b   1.000
_cell.length_c   1.000
_cell.angle_alpha   90.00
_cell.angle_beta   90.00
_cell.angle_gamma   90.00
#
_symmetry.space_group_name_H-M   'P 1'
#
loop_
_entity.id
_entity.type
_entity.pdbx_description
1 polymer ?
#
loop_
_entity_poly.entity_id
_entity_poly.type
_entity_poly.pdbx_seq_one_letter_code
_entity_poly.pdbx_strand_id
1 'polypeptide(L)'
;NNLGDSGVKSLSVVLENPHCKLETLGLYKCGVSDEGCAALTSALRSNPSHLRYLDLSWNNLGDSGVKSLSAVLENPHCKLETLELWKCGVSDEGCAALTSALRSNPSHLRYLDLSCNNLGDSGVKSLSAVLENPHCKLEKLG
;
A
#
# COMPACT_ATOMS: atom_id res chain seq x y z
N ASN A 1 -16.50 -10.03 3.13
CA ASN A 1 -17.02 -9.05 4.12
C ASN A 1 -17.18 -7.72 3.42
N ASN A 2 -18.34 -7.06 3.47
CA ASN A 2 -18.46 -5.71 2.91
C ASN A 2 -18.28 -4.69 4.05
N LEU A 3 -17.03 -4.49 4.46
CA LEU A 3 -16.69 -3.59 5.56
C LEU A 3 -16.95 -2.13 5.16
N GLY A 4 -16.66 -1.80 3.90
CA GLY A 4 -16.79 -0.46 3.34
C GLY A 4 -15.85 0.56 4.00
N ASP A 5 -15.90 1.79 3.50
CA ASP A 5 -15.06 2.88 4.03
C ASP A 5 -15.40 3.24 5.47
N SER A 6 -16.68 3.12 5.87
CA SER A 6 -17.10 3.39 7.25
C SER A 6 -16.51 2.39 8.25
N GLY A 7 -16.44 1.11 7.89
CA GLY A 7 -15.80 0.11 8.72
C GLY A 7 -14.27 0.27 8.76
N VAL A 8 -13.65 0.62 7.63
CA VAL A 8 -12.21 0.95 7.60
C VAL A 8 -11.90 2.18 8.45
N LYS A 9 -12.71 3.25 8.38
CA LYS A 9 -12.57 4.43 9.25
C LYS A 9 -12.63 4.06 10.73
N SER A 10 -13.55 3.16 11.11
CA SER A 10 -13.63 2.67 12.49
C SER A 10 -12.39 1.87 12.90
N LEU A 11 -11.84 1.06 11.99
CA LEU A 11 -10.57 0.36 12.19
C LEU A 11 -9.39 1.32 12.30
N SER A 12 -9.36 2.39 11.50
CA SER A 12 -8.31 3.42 11.53
C SER A 12 -8.17 4.05 12.90
N VAL A 13 -9.29 4.34 13.58
CA VAL A 13 -9.27 4.86 14.96
C VAL A 13 -8.54 3.90 15.92
N VAL A 14 -8.65 2.59 15.72
CA VAL A 14 -7.93 1.59 16.52
C VAL A 14 -6.43 1.59 16.17
N LEU A 15 -6.08 1.76 14.90
CA LEU A 15 -4.68 1.81 14.43
C LEU A 15 -3.94 3.07 14.90
N GLU A 16 -4.66 4.18 15.11
CA GLU A 16 -4.10 5.42 15.69
C GLU A 16 -3.69 5.26 17.16
N ASN A 17 -4.17 4.23 17.86
CA ASN A 17 -3.78 3.98 19.24
C ASN A 17 -2.28 3.63 19.30
N PRO A 18 -1.45 4.37 20.06
CA PRO A 18 0.00 4.14 20.15
C PRO A 18 0.37 2.77 20.73
N HIS A 19 -0.57 2.09 21.40
CA HIS A 19 -0.39 0.73 21.91
C HIS A 19 -0.84 -0.36 20.93
N CYS A 20 -1.38 0.01 19.77
CA CYS A 20 -1.73 -0.94 18.73
C CYS A 20 -0.47 -1.60 18.16
N LYS A 21 -0.42 -2.94 18.24
CA LYS A 21 0.71 -3.76 17.75
C LYS A 21 0.28 -4.67 16.61
N LEU A 22 -0.72 -4.26 15.83
CA LEU A 22 -1.22 -5.07 14.72
C LEU A 22 -0.12 -5.23 13.66
N GLU A 23 0.24 -6.47 13.35
CA GLU A 23 1.28 -6.79 12.36
C GLU A 23 0.69 -7.23 11.01
N THR A 24 -0.56 -7.70 10.99
CA THR A 24 -1.22 -8.23 9.81
C THR A 24 -2.62 -7.66 9.70
N LEU A 25 -2.93 -7.07 8.54
CA LEU A 25 -4.24 -6.55 8.23
C LEU A 25 -4.67 -7.02 6.84
N GLY A 26 -5.67 -7.90 6.81
CA GLY A 26 -6.31 -8.35 5.58
C GLY A 26 -7.65 -7.66 5.38
N LEU A 27 -7.78 -6.92 4.29
CA LEU A 27 -8.98 -6.23 3.84
C LEU A 27 -9.38 -6.68 2.43
N TYR A 28 -9.07 -7.93 2.07
CA TYR A 28 -9.44 -8.54 0.81
C TYR A 28 -10.93 -8.39 0.51
N LYS A 29 -11.25 -7.78 -0.64
CA LYS A 29 -12.62 -7.61 -1.14
C LYS A 29 -13.56 -7.05 -0.06
N CYS A 30 -13.11 -6.01 0.61
CA CYS A 30 -13.83 -5.35 1.71
C CYS A 30 -14.73 -4.20 1.27
N GLY A 31 -14.73 -3.83 -0.02
CA GLY A 31 -15.48 -2.68 -0.53
C GLY A 31 -14.82 -1.36 -0.16
N VAL A 32 -13.50 -1.35 0.00
CA VAL A 32 -12.71 -0.15 0.32
C VAL A 32 -12.52 0.68 -0.96
N SER A 33 -12.76 1.98 -0.86
CA SER A 33 -12.45 2.96 -1.91
C SER A 33 -11.16 3.72 -1.60
N ASP A 34 -10.84 4.72 -2.40
CA ASP A 34 -9.77 5.67 -2.10
C ASP A 34 -10.00 6.42 -0.77
N GLU A 35 -11.25 6.71 -0.41
CA GLU A 35 -11.58 7.40 0.84
C GLU A 35 -11.25 6.54 2.07
N GLY A 36 -11.66 5.26 2.06
CA GLY A 36 -11.31 4.32 3.14
C GLY A 36 -9.79 4.09 3.21
N CYS A 37 -9.12 4.00 2.05
CA CYS A 37 -7.66 3.88 1.97
C CYS A 37 -6.96 5.10 2.57
N ALA A 38 -7.45 6.31 2.29
CA ALA A 38 -6.91 7.55 2.85
C ALA A 38 -7.05 7.57 4.39
N ALA A 39 -8.19 7.15 4.92
CA ALA A 39 -8.38 7.02 6.38
C ALA A 39 -7.43 5.98 7.00
N LEU A 40 -7.24 4.83 6.36
CA LEU A 40 -6.32 3.78 6.81
C LEU A 40 -4.87 4.28 6.83
N THR A 41 -4.42 4.88 5.73
CA THR A 41 -3.04 5.35 5.57
C THR A 41 -2.72 6.53 6.48
N SER A 42 -3.69 7.41 6.76
CA SER A 42 -3.55 8.45 7.78
C SER A 42 -3.21 7.86 9.15
N ALA A 43 -3.95 6.83 9.58
CA ALA A 43 -3.69 6.14 10.84
C ALA A 43 -2.33 5.41 10.87
N LEU A 44 -1.95 4.78 9.75
CA LEU A 44 -0.64 4.11 9.63
C LEU A 44 0.55 5.08 9.65
N ARG A 45 0.34 6.36 9.29
CA ARG A 45 1.36 7.40 9.35
C ARG A 45 1.45 8.08 10.72
N SER A 46 0.32 8.26 11.40
CA SER A 46 0.28 8.95 12.70
C SER A 46 0.94 8.13 13.81
N ASN A 47 0.87 6.81 13.72
CA ASN A 47 1.53 5.90 14.63
C ASN A 47 2.53 5.03 13.83
N PRO A 48 3.84 4.98 14.18
CA PRO A 48 4.82 4.12 13.53
C PRO A 48 4.34 2.66 13.54
N SER A 49 3.68 2.26 12.46
CA SER A 49 2.87 1.06 12.46
C SER A 49 3.75 -0.18 12.62
N HIS A 50 3.33 -1.09 13.50
CA HIS A 50 3.91 -2.42 13.61
C HIS A 50 3.59 -3.30 12.41
N LEU A 51 2.71 -2.82 11.51
CA LEU A 51 2.19 -3.56 10.37
C LEU A 51 3.31 -4.02 9.43
N ARG A 52 3.31 -5.33 9.15
CA ARG A 52 4.21 -6.04 8.26
C ARG A 52 3.51 -6.52 7.00
N TYR A 53 2.23 -6.85 7.12
CA TYR A 53 1.42 -7.35 6.03
C TYR A 53 0.15 -6.54 5.88
N LEU A 54 -0.10 -6.05 4.67
CA LEU A 54 -1.33 -5.38 4.28
C LEU A 54 -1.85 -5.98 2.97
N ASP A 55 -3.04 -6.55 3.01
CA ASP A 55 -3.76 -6.99 1.81
C ASP A 55 -4.99 -6.11 1.61
N LEU A 56 -5.00 -5.39 0.49
CA LEU A 56 -6.12 -4.56 0.04
C LEU A 56 -6.66 -5.05 -1.31
N SER A 57 -6.31 -6.26 -1.73
CA SER A 57 -6.72 -6.84 -3.01
C SER A 57 -8.23 -6.85 -3.19
N TRP A 58 -8.69 -6.76 -4.45
CA TRP A 58 -10.10 -6.68 -4.83
C TRP A 58 -10.88 -5.50 -4.23
N ASN A 59 -10.23 -4.37 -3.97
CA ASN A 59 -10.88 -3.12 -3.57
C ASN A 59 -10.70 -2.05 -4.64
N ASN A 60 -11.65 -1.12 -4.79
CA ASN A 60 -11.57 -0.10 -5.84
C ASN A 60 -10.82 1.15 -5.35
N LEU A 61 -9.52 0.99 -5.06
CA LEU A 61 -8.69 2.07 -4.51
C LEU A 61 -8.34 3.14 -5.55
N GLY A 62 -8.13 2.72 -6.80
CA GLY A 62 -7.63 3.60 -7.85
C GLY A 62 -6.26 4.22 -7.54
N ASP A 63 -5.84 5.16 -8.39
CA ASP A 63 -4.55 5.84 -8.24
C ASP A 63 -4.50 6.73 -6.99
N SER A 64 -5.62 7.34 -6.60
CA SER A 64 -5.73 8.17 -5.40
C SER A 64 -5.44 7.36 -4.13
N GLY A 65 -6.06 6.19 -3.97
CA GLY A 65 -5.81 5.33 -2.82
C GLY A 65 -4.37 4.81 -2.79
N VAL A 66 -3.80 4.49 -3.95
CA VAL A 66 -2.38 4.09 -4.08
C VAL A 66 -1.43 5.22 -3.72
N LYS A 67 -1.69 6.46 -4.13
CA LYS A 67 -0.88 7.62 -3.72
C LYS A 67 -0.85 7.78 -2.20
N SER A 68 -1.98 7.55 -1.52
CA SER A 68 -2.02 7.56 -0.06
C SER A 68 -1.15 6.44 0.55
N LEU A 69 -1.15 5.24 -0.04
CA LEU A 69 -0.27 4.14 0.38
C LEU A 69 1.21 4.48 0.15
N SER A 70 1.55 5.11 -0.97
CA SER A 70 2.92 5.55 -1.27
C SER A 70 3.45 6.49 -0.19
N ALA A 71 2.62 7.42 0.31
CA ALA A 71 3.00 8.30 1.42
C ALA A 71 3.25 7.55 2.74
N VAL A 72 2.71 6.34 2.93
CA VAL A 72 3.07 5.46 4.05
C VAL A 72 4.47 4.87 3.83
N LEU A 73 4.76 4.38 2.63
CA LEU A 73 6.05 3.77 2.28
C LEU A 73 7.22 4.76 2.31
N GLU A 74 6.96 6.04 2.02
CA GLU A 74 7.94 7.13 2.15
C GLU A 74 8.34 7.41 3.61
N ASN A 75 7.54 6.97 4.59
CA ASN A 75 7.87 7.15 5.99
C ASN A 75 9.06 6.25 6.37
N PRO A 76 10.18 6.80 6.88
CA PRO A 76 11.37 6.02 7.26
C PRO A 76 11.12 5.03 8.41
N HIS A 77 10.02 5.19 9.15
CA HIS A 77 9.61 4.27 10.21
C HIS A 77 8.60 3.22 9.77
N CYS A 78 8.18 3.23 8.49
CA CYS A 78 7.31 2.21 7.93
C CYS A 78 8.00 0.84 7.98
N LYS A 79 7.30 -0.17 8.51
CA LYS A 79 7.82 -1.54 8.66
C LYS A 79 7.15 -2.54 7.72
N LEU A 80 6.37 -2.06 6.75
CA LEU A 80 5.60 -2.92 5.87
C LEU A 80 6.54 -3.75 4.99
N GLU A 81 6.36 -5.07 5.04
CA GLU A 81 7.17 -6.06 4.33
C GLU A 81 6.41 -6.65 3.13
N THR A 82 5.08 -6.72 3.22
CA THR A 82 4.19 -7.25 2.19
C THR A 82 3.02 -6.30 1.94
N LEU A 83 2.81 -5.94 0.68
CA LEU A 83 1.69 -5.14 0.21
C LEU A 83 1.02 -5.84 -0.97
N GLU A 84 -0.24 -6.24 -0.80
CA GLU A 84 -1.04 -6.86 -1.86
C GLU A 84 -2.11 -5.89 -2.36
N LEU A 85 -2.05 -5.60 -3.66
CA LEU A 85 -2.94 -4.67 -4.38
C LEU A 85 -3.51 -5.33 -5.63
N TRP A 86 -3.72 -6.65 -5.59
CA TRP A 86 -4.24 -7.41 -6.71
C TRP A 86 -5.62 -6.87 -7.11
N LYS A 87 -5.78 -6.48 -8.37
CA LYS A 87 -7.03 -5.91 -8.93
C LYS A 87 -7.62 -4.77 -8.07
N CYS A 88 -6.83 -3.71 -7.90
CA CYS A 88 -7.20 -2.52 -7.15
C CYS A 88 -7.58 -1.30 -8.00
N GLY A 89 -7.62 -1.44 -9.33
CA GLY A 89 -7.91 -0.35 -10.26
C GLY A 89 -6.73 0.61 -10.45
N VAL A 90 -5.50 0.14 -10.21
CA VAL A 90 -4.28 0.94 -10.33
C VAL A 90 -3.91 1.13 -11.80
N SER A 91 -3.51 2.34 -12.17
CA SER A 91 -2.94 2.67 -13.47
C SER A 91 -1.45 3.00 -13.37
N ASP A 92 -0.86 3.42 -14.49
CA ASP A 92 0.51 3.92 -14.55
C ASP A 92 0.77 5.07 -13.56
N GLU A 93 -0.24 5.91 -13.29
CA GLU A 93 -0.09 7.05 -12.37
C GLU A 93 0.09 6.59 -10.92
N GLY A 94 -0.75 5.69 -10.44
CA GLY A 94 -0.62 5.11 -9.10
C GLY A 94 0.68 4.30 -8.97
N CYS A 95 1.04 3.55 -10.00
CA CYS A 95 2.30 2.81 -10.06
C CYS A 95 3.53 3.74 -10.00
N ALA A 96 3.50 4.88 -10.69
CA ALA A 96 4.56 5.88 -10.64
C ALA A 96 4.74 6.46 -9.22
N ALA A 97 3.63 6.73 -8.52
CA ALA A 97 3.69 7.18 -7.12
C ALA A 97 4.33 6.12 -6.21
N LEU A 98 3.94 4.85 -6.36
CA LEU A 98 4.43 3.75 -5.52
C LEU A 98 5.92 3.48 -5.78
N THR A 99 6.36 3.50 -7.04
CA THR A 99 7.77 3.35 -7.42
C THR A 99 8.63 4.55 -7.03
N SER A 100 8.07 5.76 -6.96
CA SER A 100 8.75 6.93 -6.39
C SER A 100 9.03 6.71 -4.90
N ALA A 101 8.04 6.28 -4.13
CA ALA A 101 8.18 5.99 -2.70
C ALA A 101 9.23 4.91 -2.41
N LEU A 102 9.27 3.84 -3.22
CA LEU A 102 10.25 2.77 -3.08
C LEU A 102 11.70 3.21 -3.38
N ARG A 103 11.89 4.28 -4.16
CA ARG A 103 13.22 4.84 -4.46
C ARG A 103 13.69 5.86 -3.43
N SER A 104 12.77 6.59 -2.81
CA SER A 104 13.09 7.71 -1.91
C SER A 104 13.51 7.26 -0.51
N ASN A 105 13.02 6.10 -0.07
CA ASN A 105 13.26 5.56 1.27
C ASN A 105 13.74 4.09 1.15
N PRO A 106 14.77 3.63 1.89
CA PRO A 106 15.11 2.22 1.98
C PRO A 106 13.97 1.42 2.63
N SER A 107 12.98 1.11 1.81
CA SER A 107 11.75 0.41 2.19
C SER A 107 12.08 -0.93 2.84
N HIS A 108 11.22 -1.35 3.77
CA HIS A 108 11.21 -2.72 4.29
C HIS A 108 10.41 -3.68 3.40
N LEU A 109 9.79 -3.17 2.33
CA LEU A 109 8.94 -3.94 1.45
C LEU A 109 9.76 -4.96 0.66
N ARG A 110 9.36 -6.23 0.78
CA ARG A 110 9.96 -7.41 0.14
C ARG A 110 9.02 -8.03 -0.89
N TYR A 111 7.71 -7.90 -0.68
CA TYR A 111 6.68 -8.38 -1.59
C TYR A 111 5.72 -7.26 -1.96
N LEU A 112 5.51 -7.09 -3.26
CA LEU A 112 4.50 -6.22 -3.83
C LEU A 112 3.72 -7.00 -4.91
N ASP A 113 2.40 -7.04 -4.82
CA ASP A 113 1.56 -7.59 -5.89
C ASP A 113 0.66 -6.50 -6.47
N LEU A 114 0.87 -6.20 -7.74
CA LEU A 114 0.08 -5.27 -8.56
C LEU A 114 -0.60 -6.01 -9.72
N SER A 115 -0.66 -7.34 -9.71
CA SER A 115 -1.31 -8.13 -10.74
C SER A 115 -2.78 -7.71 -10.94
N CYS A 116 -3.30 -7.96 -12.15
CA CYS A 116 -4.68 -7.66 -12.51
C CYS A 116 -5.08 -6.18 -12.34
N ASN A 117 -4.10 -5.26 -12.37
CA ASN A 117 -4.31 -3.82 -12.53
C ASN A 117 -4.08 -3.39 -13.98
N ASN A 118 -4.38 -2.13 -14.29
CA ASN A 118 -4.27 -1.57 -15.64
C ASN A 118 -2.93 -0.85 -15.84
N LEU A 119 -1.83 -1.57 -15.60
CA LEU A 119 -0.48 -1.07 -15.81
C LEU A 119 -0.11 -1.19 -17.29
N GLY A 120 0.12 -0.06 -17.94
CA GLY A 120 0.71 0.00 -19.27
C GLY A 120 2.23 -0.09 -19.23
N ASP A 121 2.86 0.09 -20.39
CA ASP A 121 4.31 0.00 -20.54
C ASP A 121 5.07 0.96 -19.62
N SER A 122 4.47 2.12 -19.30
CA SER A 122 5.13 3.11 -18.46
C SER A 122 5.14 2.72 -16.97
N GLY A 123 4.07 2.09 -16.48
CA GLY A 123 4.01 1.49 -15.15
C GLY A 123 5.02 0.35 -15.01
N VAL A 124 5.04 -0.57 -15.98
CA VAL A 124 5.99 -1.70 -16.00
C VAL A 124 7.43 -1.20 -16.03
N LYS A 125 7.76 -0.22 -16.88
CA LYS A 125 9.10 0.39 -16.95
C LYS A 125 9.50 1.03 -15.62
N SER A 126 8.56 1.67 -14.92
CA SER A 126 8.83 2.29 -13.62
C SER A 126 9.13 1.25 -12.55
N LEU A 127 8.43 0.11 -12.56
CA LEU A 127 8.70 -1.01 -11.66
C LEU A 127 10.06 -1.65 -11.93
N SER A 128 10.41 -1.88 -13.20
CA SER A 128 11.72 -2.40 -13.59
C SER A 128 12.86 -1.50 -13.10
N ALA A 129 12.71 -0.18 -13.23
CA ALA A 129 13.70 0.77 -12.74
C ALA A 129 13.87 0.75 -11.20
N VAL A 130 12.83 0.35 -10.45
CA VAL A 130 12.96 0.13 -8.99
C VAL A 130 13.80 -1.11 -8.72
N LEU A 131 13.61 -2.20 -9.47
CA LEU A 131 14.37 -3.44 -9.30
C LEU A 131 15.85 -3.29 -9.68
N GLU A 132 16.17 -2.37 -10.58
CA GLU A 132 17.56 -2.00 -10.93
C GLU A 132 18.26 -1.16 -9.85
N ASN A 133 17.51 -0.59 -8.89
CA ASN A 133 18.10 0.18 -7.80
C ASN A 133 18.81 -0.76 -6.81
N PRO A 134 20.13 -0.60 -6.56
CA PRO A 134 20.88 -1.49 -5.66
C PRO A 134 20.41 -1.43 -4.20
N HIS A 135 19.65 -0.40 -3.81
CA HIS A 135 19.07 -0.27 -2.48
C HIS A 135 17.64 -0.83 -2.39
N CYS A 136 17.09 -1.33 -3.50
CA CYS A 136 15.80 -1.99 -3.50
C CYS A 136 15.86 -3.30 -2.70
N LYS A 137 14.86 -3.52 -1.84
CA LYS A 137 14.72 -4.75 -1.04
C LYS A 137 13.59 -5.66 -1.52
N LEU A 138 12.92 -5.32 -2.62
CA LEU A 138 11.88 -6.17 -3.19
C LEU A 138 12.51 -7.48 -3.69
N GLU A 139 11.93 -8.59 -3.25
CA GLU A 139 12.33 -9.95 -3.62
C GLU A 139 11.34 -10.57 -4.59
N LYS A 140 10.07 -10.15 -4.51
CA LYS A 140 9.02 -10.62 -5.39
C LYS A 140 8.09 -9.47 -5.77
N LEU A 141 7.83 -9.39 -7.08
CA LEU A 141 6.89 -8.48 -7.71
C LEU A 141 5.87 -9.32 -8.50
N GLY A 142 4.59 -9.15 -8.18
CA GLY A 142 3.45 -9.71 -8.90
C GLY A 142 2.81 -8.67 -9.81
#